data_AF-A0A950MAZ7-F1
#
_entry.id   AF-A0A950MAZ7-F1
#
_cell.length_a   1.000
_cell.length_b   1.000
_cell.length_c   1.000
_cell.angle_alpha   90.00
_cell.angle_beta   90.00
_cell.angle_gamma   90.00
#
_symmetry.space_group_name_H-M   'P 1'
#
loop_
_entity.id
_entity.type
_entity.pdbx_description
1 polymer ?
#
loop_
_entity_poly.entity_id
_entity_poly.type
_entity_poly.pdbx_seq_one_letter_code
_entity_poly.pdbx_strand_id
1 'polypeptide(L)'
;MRDLNYQLKRLCDRNRDGSYATQSDRARILSHIANQLHDLGYRQMNADSLRPKHVEALIGQWKADAVSAGTMKNRMSAMRWWAQKIGKE
;
A
#
# COMPACT_ATOMS: atom_id res chain seq x y z
N MET A 1 11.69 -9.27 -4.62
CA MET A 1 10.97 -8.45 -3.62
C MET A 1 11.83 -7.23 -3.32
N ARG A 2 11.27 -6.01 -3.32
CA ARG A 2 12.03 -4.76 -3.19
C ARG A 2 12.00 -4.26 -1.74
N ASP A 3 12.85 -3.28 -1.40
CA ASP A 3 12.97 -2.73 -0.04
C ASP A 3 11.63 -2.26 0.53
N LEU A 4 10.84 -1.52 -0.27
CA LEU A 4 9.52 -1.08 0.16
C LEU A 4 8.60 -2.27 0.49
N ASN A 5 8.57 -3.33 -0.33
CA ASN A 5 7.76 -4.52 -0.04
C ASN A 5 8.15 -5.14 1.30
N TYR A 6 9.46 -5.25 1.57
CA TYR A 6 9.95 -5.82 2.83
C TYR A 6 9.57 -4.95 4.03
N GLN A 7 9.74 -3.63 3.91
CA GLN A 7 9.39 -2.69 4.98
C GLN A 7 7.89 -2.68 5.28
N LEU A 8 7.03 -2.71 4.26
CA LEU A 8 5.58 -2.79 4.45
C LEU A 8 5.14 -4.12 5.06
N LYS A 9 5.77 -5.24 4.67
CA LYS A 9 5.54 -6.53 5.33
C LYS A 9 5.90 -6.45 6.82
N ARG A 10 7.09 -5.92 7.14
CA ARG A 10 7.53 -5.74 8.53
C ARG A 10 6.62 -4.80 9.32
N LEU A 11 6.06 -3.78 8.66
CA LEU A 11 5.08 -2.87 9.26
C LEU A 11 3.81 -3.63 9.66
N CYS A 12 3.31 -4.54 8.81
CA CYS A 12 2.19 -5.43 9.15
C CYS A 12 2.54 -6.38 10.29
N ASP A 13 3.72 -7.01 10.27
CA ASP A 13 4.12 -7.97 11.31
C ASP A 13 4.21 -7.33 12.71
N ARG A 14 4.59 -6.05 12.77
CA ARG A 14 4.66 -5.24 13.99
C ARG A 14 3.30 -4.69 14.45
N ASN A 15 2.33 -4.58 13.54
CA ASN A 15 1.01 -3.99 13.80
C ASN A 15 -0.09 -4.99 13.45
N ARG A 16 -0.40 -5.87 14.42
CA ARG A 16 -1.32 -7.01 14.28
C ARG A 16 -2.80 -6.59 14.38
N ASP A 17 -3.20 -5.58 13.62
CA ASP A 17 -4.57 -5.08 13.65
C ASP A 17 -5.50 -5.96 12.80
N GLY A 18 -6.51 -6.56 13.43
CA GLY A 18 -7.49 -7.43 12.79
C GLY A 18 -7.13 -8.92 12.84
N SER A 19 -7.96 -9.77 12.22
CA SER A 19 -7.74 -11.22 12.17
C SER A 19 -6.50 -11.58 11.35
N TYR A 20 -5.99 -12.81 11.49
CA TYR A 20 -4.89 -13.31 10.67
C TYR A 20 -5.17 -13.21 9.17
N ALA A 21 -6.42 -13.45 8.74
CA ALA A 21 -6.83 -13.29 7.35
C ALA A 21 -6.71 -11.82 6.91
N THR A 22 -7.24 -10.89 7.71
CA THR A 22 -7.15 -9.45 7.43
C THR A 22 -5.71 -8.95 7.38
N GLN A 23 -4.84 -9.41 8.29
CA GLN A 23 -3.41 -9.07 8.28
C GLN A 23 -2.72 -9.59 7.02
N SER A 24 -2.99 -10.84 6.64
CA SER A 24 -2.42 -11.47 5.44
C SER A 24 -2.86 -10.74 4.17
N ASP A 25 -4.14 -10.41 4.05
CA ASP A 25 -4.67 -9.67 2.89
C ASP A 25 -4.10 -8.26 2.80
N ARG A 26 -3.93 -7.58 3.93
CA ARG A 26 -3.28 -6.26 3.98
C ARG A 26 -1.84 -6.34 3.49
N ALA A 27 -1.06 -7.32 3.96
CA ALA A 27 0.32 -7.50 3.54
C ALA A 27 0.43 -7.79 2.04
N ARG A 28 -0.47 -8.60 1.48
CA ARG A 28 -0.55 -8.86 0.03
C ARG A 28 -0.86 -7.60 -0.76
N ILE A 29 -1.87 -6.83 -0.33
CA ILE A 29 -2.26 -5.58 -0.97
C ILE A 29 -1.11 -4.56 -0.95
N LEU A 30 -0.46 -4.36 0.21
CA LEU A 30 0.65 -3.42 0.34
C LEU A 30 1.86 -3.84 -0.50
N SER A 31 2.15 -5.14 -0.60
CA SER A 31 3.19 -5.64 -1.50
C SER A 31 2.88 -5.37 -2.98
N HIS A 32 1.62 -5.54 -3.39
CA HIS A 32 1.19 -5.19 -4.74
C HIS A 32 1.34 -3.68 -5.00
N ILE A 33 0.92 -2.84 -4.05
CA ILE A 33 1.05 -1.38 -4.14
C ILE A 33 2.51 -0.96 -4.26
N ALA A 34 3.42 -1.58 -3.50
CA ALA A 34 4.85 -1.29 -3.59
C ALA A 34 5.43 -1.59 -4.98
N ASN A 35 4.94 -2.64 -5.65
CA ASN A 35 5.33 -2.93 -7.03
C ASN A 35 4.77 -1.87 -7.99
N GLN A 36 3.50 -1.52 -7.88
CA GLN A 36 2.89 -0.48 -8.74
C GLN A 36 3.59 0.87 -8.59
N LEU A 37 3.95 1.28 -7.37
CA LEU A 37 4.71 2.51 -7.15
C LEU A 37 6.07 2.47 -7.86
N HIS A 38 6.75 1.32 -7.84
CA HIS A 38 8.00 1.15 -8.55
C HIS A 38 7.82 1.24 -10.07
N ASP A 39 6.78 0.60 -10.61
CA ASP A 39 6.47 0.59 -12.04
C ASP A 39 6.05 2.00 -12.54
N LEU A 40 5.41 2.79 -11.67
CA LEU A 40 5.12 4.21 -11.87
C LEU A 40 6.36 5.14 -11.73
N GLY A 41 7.54 4.58 -11.45
CA GLY A 41 8.80 5.32 -11.38
C GLY A 41 9.18 5.84 -9.98
N TYR A 42 8.37 5.59 -8.95
CA TYR A 42 8.72 5.92 -7.56
C TYR A 42 9.68 4.87 -6.97
N ARG A 43 10.94 4.98 -7.40
CA ARG A 43 12.04 4.09 -6.98
C ARG A 43 12.61 4.56 -5.65
N GLN A 44 13.28 3.66 -4.92
CA GLN A 44 13.96 3.94 -3.64
C GLN A 44 13.05 4.48 -2.53
N MET A 45 11.77 4.12 -2.55
CA MET A 45 10.85 4.43 -1.46
C MET A 45 11.13 3.59 -0.22
N ASN A 46 10.87 4.19 0.94
CA ASN A 46 10.76 3.51 2.24
C ASN A 46 9.34 3.69 2.82
N ALA A 47 9.00 2.98 3.89
CA ALA A 47 7.66 3.03 4.50
C ALA A 47 7.26 4.46 4.87
N ASP A 48 8.18 5.28 5.38
CA ASP A 48 7.95 6.67 5.79
C ASP A 48 7.90 7.66 4.62
N SER A 49 8.19 7.23 3.39
CA SER A 49 8.26 8.11 2.22
C SER A 49 6.91 8.37 1.56
N LEU A 50 5.82 7.77 2.04
CA LEU A 50 4.47 7.97 1.49
C LEU A 50 4.09 9.47 1.52
N ARG A 51 3.51 9.95 0.41
CA ARG A 51 3.08 11.34 0.20
C ARG A 51 1.80 11.34 -0.67
N PRO A 52 0.97 12.40 -0.64
CA PRO A 52 -0.27 12.48 -1.43
C PRO A 52 -0.09 12.15 -2.92
N LYS A 53 0.99 12.66 -3.54
CA LYS A 53 1.31 12.36 -4.95
C LYS A 53 1.40 10.87 -5.30
N HIS A 54 1.85 10.03 -4.35
CA HIS A 54 1.92 8.58 -4.56
C HIS A 54 0.52 7.95 -4.56
N VAL A 55 -0.36 8.46 -3.70
CA VAL A 55 -1.78 8.06 -3.64
C VAL A 55 -2.51 8.44 -4.92
N GLU A 56 -2.32 9.68 -5.38
CA GLU A 56 -2.92 10.20 -6.60
C GLU A 56 -2.49 9.39 -7.83
N ALA A 57 -1.19 9.11 -7.97
CA ALA A 57 -0.67 8.30 -9.06
C ALA A 57 -1.26 6.87 -9.08
N LEU A 58 -1.35 6.24 -7.91
CA LEU A 58 -1.97 4.91 -7.78
C LEU A 58 -3.46 4.93 -8.15
N ILE A 59 -4.21 5.94 -7.68
CA ILE A 59 -5.63 6.09 -8.04
C ILE A 59 -5.78 6.30 -9.55
N GLY A 60 -4.92 7.13 -10.15
CA GLY A 60 -4.89 7.34 -11.60
C GLY A 60 -4.70 6.03 -12.36
N GLN A 61 -3.70 5.23 -11.97
CA GLN A 61 -3.43 3.92 -12.56
C GLN A 61 -4.62 2.97 -12.39
N TRP A 62 -5.19 2.85 -11.18
CA TRP A 62 -6.30 1.93 -10.94
C TRP A 62 -7.57 2.29 -11.70
N LYS A 63 -7.82 3.59 -11.92
CA LYS A 63 -8.91 4.06 -12.78
C LYS A 63 -8.66 3.68 -14.23
N ALA A 64 -7.44 3.88 -14.74
CA ALA A 64 -7.05 3.48 -16.09
C ALA A 64 -7.17 1.95 -16.30
N ASP A 65 -6.82 1.17 -15.28
CA ASP A 65 -6.93 -0.30 -15.26
C ASP A 65 -8.38 -0.81 -15.07
N ALA A 66 -9.38 0.08 -14.97
CA ALA A 66 -10.79 -0.26 -14.71
C ALA A 66 -11.00 -1.20 -13.50
N VAL A 67 -10.21 -1.00 -12.44
CA VAL A 67 -10.29 -1.82 -11.21
C VAL A 67 -11.67 -1.68 -10.58
N SER A 68 -12.27 -2.81 -10.17
CA SER A 68 -13.60 -2.81 -9.54
C SER A 68 -13.67 -1.91 -8.30
N ALA A 69 -14.85 -1.35 -8.02
CA ALA A 69 -15.06 -0.50 -6.84
C ALA A 69 -14.70 -1.21 -5.53
N GLY A 70 -15.01 -2.52 -5.41
CA GLY A 70 -14.65 -3.33 -4.24
C GLY A 70 -13.14 -3.46 -4.07
N THR A 71 -12.41 -3.74 -5.15
CA THR A 71 -10.95 -3.81 -5.12
C THR A 71 -10.32 -2.46 -4.81
N MET A 72 -10.84 -1.36 -5.38
CA MET A 72 -10.37 0.00 -5.09
C MET A 72 -10.56 0.34 -3.62
N LYS A 73 -11.73 0.01 -3.04
CA LYS A 73 -11.99 0.19 -1.61
C LYS A 73 -10.98 -0.56 -0.75
N ASN A 74 -10.69 -1.83 -1.06
CA ASN A 74 -9.73 -2.63 -0.30
C ASN A 74 -8.31 -2.05 -0.37
N ARG A 75 -7.87 -1.62 -1.55
CA ARG A 75 -6.57 -0.95 -1.73
C ARG A 75 -6.49 0.36 -0.96
N MET A 76 -7.51 1.21 -1.05
CA MET A 76 -7.58 2.48 -0.30
C MET A 76 -7.59 2.27 1.22
N SER A 77 -8.26 1.23 1.72
CA SER A 77 -8.22 0.88 3.15
C SER A 77 -6.81 0.51 3.60
N ALA A 78 -6.09 -0.30 2.82
CA ALA A 78 -4.69 -0.63 3.13
C ALA A 78 -3.77 0.60 3.08
N MET A 79 -4.01 1.53 2.14
CA MET A 79 -3.26 2.79 2.06
C MET A 79 -3.48 3.71 3.26
N ARG A 80 -4.73 3.88 3.70
CA ARG A 80 -5.04 4.67 4.90
C ARG A 80 -4.38 4.07 6.14
N TRP A 81 -4.46 2.74 6.27
CA TRP A 81 -3.77 2.04 7.34
C TRP A 81 -2.26 2.27 7.30
N TRP A 82 -1.63 2.20 6.12
CA TRP A 82 -0.20 2.50 5.99
C TRP A 82 0.10 3.94 6.42
N ALA A 83 -0.64 4.93 5.92
CA ALA A 83 -0.47 6.35 6.30
C ALA A 83 -0.58 6.56 7.81
N GLN A 84 -1.59 5.96 8.45
CA GLN A 84 -1.76 6.01 9.90
C GLN A 84 -0.55 5.45 10.65
N LYS A 85 -0.01 4.30 10.23
CA LYS A 85 1.12 3.66 10.92
C LYS A 85 2.45 4.40 10.80
N ILE A 86 2.57 5.33 9.86
CA ILE A 86 3.73 6.21 9.72
C ILE A 86 3.44 7.65 10.17
N GLY A 87 2.28 7.91 10.80
CA GLY A 87 1.91 9.22 11.33
C GLY A 87 1.64 10.29 10.27
N LYS A 88 1.06 9.91 9.12
CA LYS A 88 0.74 10.83 8.00
C LYS A 88 -0.74 10.81 7.62
N GLU A 89 -1.62 10.76 8.62
CA GLU A 89 -3.06 10.88 8.41
C GLU A 89 -3.47 12.30 7.96
#